data_AF-A0A3M1LL20-F1
#
_entry.id   AF-A0A3M1LL20-F1
#
_cell.length_a   1.000
_cell.length_b   1.000
_cell.length_c   1.000
_cell.angle_alpha   90.00
_cell.angle_beta   90.00
_cell.angle_gamma   90.00
#
_symmetry.space_group_name_H-M   'P 1'
#
loop_
_entity.id
_entity.type
_entity.pdbx_description
1 polymer ?
#
loop_
_entity_poly.entity_id
_entity_poly.type
_entity_poly.pdbx_seq_one_letter_code
_entity_poly.pdbx_strand_id
1 'polypeptide(L)'
;MSIQFEWHADAEELTSEPPPPLPSRRRSRRFLLSLSLLLGLMGTLILGVLYQRQRQQHAIAADLEPVVRLELQALTEGDEELFLNQQMEISSWPVYQKQRFELYRQMHRLLLPSAVVPYTYTGRILKVWGTPQYAWAAVEVMMDGQPHQEVRHYWNTPEGWRHAPLTDKALGERRERVVGSIRLRYWEVDERPARYLADDLQTWLATLMPPLGLETTAPLTIELRPDPLGTRAYTWTTDRSRLTIVSPSLLPLQRNGRPARVYRQALAYHVAGWLINQAIGIASPRDLAPEVHGLWGDLVAWAMIRLDLDPPLSTTQEPVLEQVVRQHGLGAVARLVWAMREAQTVVEVFRQANLSEPEPPALFTLLLEAQQQAIAMGDRKAYRALLDPEADATWRAYQVSSFTWTPGLFTDVTGLNAYFNEASLYRYNPLSHPRGVTVTLQGDRAWVEAEGMPLATRTQMLFFRRVGDRWLFTSPDPTYLGGLREAKAPYIVLRYYEADADVMVGLAAHLSTALQQATEDFGLSSTALTTVTIGVQTTWGWS
;
A
#
# COMPACT_ATOMS: atom_id res chain seq x y z
N MET A 1 9.55 22.68 58.10
CA MET A 1 9.14 21.52 58.91
C MET A 1 10.38 20.70 59.22
N SER A 2 10.98 20.92 60.38
CA SER A 2 12.18 20.22 60.86
C SER A 2 11.77 19.22 61.92
N ILE A 3 12.06 17.95 61.69
CA ILE A 3 11.79 16.88 62.65
C ILE A 3 12.97 16.83 63.62
N GLN A 4 12.75 17.31 64.85
CA GLN A 4 13.68 17.13 65.97
C GLN A 4 13.48 15.73 66.54
N PHE A 5 14.55 14.95 66.57
CA PHE A 5 14.59 13.63 67.18
C PHE A 5 15.10 13.78 68.63
N GLU A 6 14.20 13.69 69.61
CA GLU A 6 14.55 13.54 71.01
C GLU A 6 14.86 12.07 71.30
N TRP A 7 16.10 11.79 71.70
CA TRP A 7 16.49 10.48 72.23
C TRP A 7 16.12 10.44 73.72
N HIS A 8 15.12 9.64 74.09
CA HIS A 8 14.96 9.17 75.46
C HIS A 8 15.94 8.02 75.69
N ALA A 9 16.94 8.26 76.55
CA ALA A 9 17.83 7.25 77.06
C ALA A 9 17.30 6.81 78.43
N ASP A 10 16.53 5.73 78.46
CA ASP A 10 16.18 5.06 79.70
C ASP A 10 17.44 4.36 80.24
N ALA A 11 17.93 4.86 81.37
CA ALA A 11 19.03 4.32 82.13
C ALA A 11 18.50 3.19 83.05
N GLU A 12 18.26 2.01 82.47
CA GLU A 12 18.09 0.78 83.26
C GLU A 12 19.46 0.16 83.57
N GLU A 13 19.75 0.09 84.87
CA GLU A 13 20.57 -0.89 85.59
C GLU A 13 21.74 -1.57 84.84
N LEU A 14 22.95 -1.08 85.14
CA LEU A 14 24.23 -1.71 84.86
C LEU A 14 24.40 -3.04 85.65
N THR A 15 23.68 -4.08 85.24
CA THR A 15 24.21 -5.44 85.37
C THR A 15 25.32 -5.58 84.35
N SER A 16 26.55 -5.73 84.81
CA SER A 16 27.73 -6.00 83.98
C SER A 16 27.58 -7.36 83.28
N GLU A 17 26.78 -7.40 82.22
CA GLU A 17 26.76 -8.51 81.28
C GLU A 17 28.12 -8.54 80.56
N PRO A 18 28.84 -9.67 80.59
CA PRO A 18 30.11 -9.79 79.88
C PRO A 18 29.88 -9.48 78.39
N PRO A 19 30.83 -8.81 77.70
CA PRO A 19 30.66 -8.47 76.29
C PRO A 19 30.24 -9.74 75.54
N PRO A 20 29.17 -9.69 74.71
CA PRO A 20 28.72 -10.88 74.00
C PRO A 20 29.93 -11.46 73.26
N PRO A 21 30.17 -12.79 73.35
CA PRO A 21 31.35 -13.38 72.75
C PRO A 21 31.37 -12.98 71.28
N LEU A 22 32.44 -12.28 70.86
CA LEU A 22 32.65 -11.89 69.46
C LEU A 22 32.21 -13.05 68.59
N PRO A 23 31.19 -12.90 67.71
CA PRO A 23 30.61 -14.02 66.99
C PRO A 23 31.76 -14.75 66.31
N SER A 24 31.99 -15.99 66.75
CA SER A 24 33.22 -16.69 66.40
C SER A 24 33.41 -16.64 64.89
N ARG A 25 34.51 -16.01 64.42
CA ARG A 25 34.86 -15.87 62.99
C ARG A 25 34.84 -17.20 62.22
N ARG A 26 34.80 -18.34 62.93
CA ARG A 26 34.68 -19.69 62.38
C ARG A 26 33.27 -20.04 61.90
N ARG A 27 32.19 -19.55 62.52
CA ARG A 27 30.81 -19.88 62.12
C ARG A 27 30.37 -19.14 60.85
N SER A 28 30.76 -17.87 60.70
CA SER A 28 30.52 -17.09 59.48
C SER A 28 31.29 -17.65 58.28
N ARG A 29 32.53 -18.12 58.47
CA ARG A 29 33.30 -18.79 57.40
C ARG A 29 32.62 -20.04 56.84
N ARG A 30 32.01 -20.87 57.70
CA ARG A 30 31.28 -22.07 57.25
C ARG A 30 30.01 -21.70 56.50
N PHE A 31 29.25 -20.73 56.99
CA PHE A 31 28.06 -20.23 56.30
C PHE A 31 28.41 -19.63 54.92
N LEU A 32 29.46 -18.81 54.85
CA LEU A 32 29.95 -18.26 53.58
C LEU A 32 30.40 -19.35 52.62
N LEU A 33 31.13 -20.37 53.08
CA LEU A 33 31.52 -21.51 52.24
C LEU A 33 30.31 -22.30 51.72
N SER A 34 29.32 -22.58 52.58
CA SER A 34 28.09 -23.27 52.17
C SER A 34 27.27 -22.45 51.16
N LEU A 35 27.19 -21.14 51.36
CA LEU A 35 26.52 -20.22 50.42
C LEU A 35 27.27 -20.15 49.09
N SER A 36 28.61 -20.07 49.10
CA SER A 36 29.43 -20.10 47.89
C SER A 36 29.28 -21.43 47.14
N LEU A 37 29.21 -22.56 47.84
CA LEU A 37 28.97 -23.87 47.23
C LEU A 37 27.58 -23.92 46.57
N LEU A 38 26.53 -23.43 47.25
CA LEU A 38 25.18 -23.38 46.72
C LEU A 38 25.08 -22.48 45.48
N LEU A 39 25.66 -21.28 45.54
CA LEU A 39 25.73 -20.36 44.40
C LEU A 39 26.54 -20.96 43.25
N GLY A 40 27.63 -21.68 43.54
CA GLY A 40 28.40 -22.41 42.55
C GLY A 40 27.56 -23.48 41.85
N LEU A 41 26.82 -24.29 42.61
CA LEU A 41 25.97 -25.35 42.09
C LEU A 41 24.79 -24.79 41.27
N MET A 42 24.15 -23.71 41.74
CA MET A 42 23.16 -22.97 40.96
C MET A 42 23.75 -22.41 39.66
N GLY A 43 24.94 -21.82 39.72
CA GLY A 43 25.65 -21.31 38.55
C GLY A 43 25.92 -22.40 37.52
N THR A 44 26.40 -23.58 37.96
CA THR A 44 26.62 -24.74 37.09
C THR A 44 25.31 -25.24 36.45
N LEU A 45 24.21 -25.28 37.22
CA LEU A 45 22.91 -25.68 36.69
C LEU A 45 22.40 -24.71 35.62
N ILE A 46 22.47 -23.40 35.87
CA ILE A 46 22.09 -22.35 34.92
C ILE A 46 22.93 -22.46 33.64
N LEU A 47 24.26 -22.60 33.78
CA LEU A 47 25.16 -22.76 32.64
C LEU A 47 24.86 -24.04 31.84
N GLY A 48 24.56 -25.15 32.51
CA GLY A 48 24.17 -26.41 31.87
C GLY A 48 22.90 -26.28 31.03
N VAL A 49 21.86 -25.61 31.57
CA VAL A 49 20.60 -25.34 30.85
C VAL A 49 20.84 -24.42 29.64
N LEU A 50 21.65 -23.36 29.80
CA LEU A 50 22.00 -22.46 28.71
C LEU A 50 22.80 -23.18 27.61
N TYR A 51 23.75 -24.02 27.98
CA TYR A 51 24.54 -24.83 27.04
C TYR A 51 23.66 -25.83 26.28
N GLN A 52 22.77 -26.54 26.97
CA GLN A 52 21.83 -27.46 26.33
C GLN A 52 20.89 -26.72 25.37
N ARG A 53 20.36 -25.56 25.77
CA ARG A 53 19.52 -24.73 24.91
C ARG A 53 20.28 -24.25 23.69
N GLN A 54 21.52 -23.79 23.85
CA GLN A 54 22.37 -23.37 22.74
C GLN A 54 22.66 -24.54 21.78
N ARG A 55 22.97 -25.74 22.29
CA ARG A 55 23.17 -26.94 21.47
C ARG A 55 21.92 -27.31 20.69
N GLN A 56 20.74 -27.21 21.29
CA GLN A 56 19.47 -27.43 20.60
C GLN A 56 19.23 -26.39 19.49
N GLN A 57 19.53 -25.11 19.73
CA GLN A 57 19.41 -24.09 18.67
C GLN A 57 20.39 -24.35 17.52
N HIS A 58 21.62 -24.77 17.81
CA HIS A 58 22.60 -25.13 16.77
C HIS A 58 22.15 -26.35 15.95
N ALA A 59 21.56 -27.36 16.58
CA ALA A 59 21.01 -28.52 15.87
C ALA A 59 19.84 -28.10 14.95
N ILE A 60 18.89 -27.31 15.46
CA ILE A 60 17.77 -26.79 14.66
C ILE A 60 18.30 -25.95 13.48
N ALA A 61 19.29 -25.10 13.70
CA ALA A 61 19.89 -24.30 12.63
C ALA A 61 20.58 -25.17 11.57
N ALA A 62 21.38 -26.16 11.99
CA ALA A 62 22.07 -27.06 11.07
C ALA A 62 21.10 -27.86 10.18
N ASP A 63 19.96 -28.28 10.74
CA ASP A 63 18.94 -29.04 10.01
C ASP A 63 18.07 -28.14 9.11
N LEU A 64 17.74 -26.93 9.58
CA LEU A 64 16.81 -26.04 8.89
C LEU A 64 17.48 -25.21 7.78
N GLU A 65 18.73 -24.78 7.97
CA GLU A 65 19.42 -23.92 7.00
C GLU A 65 19.44 -24.47 5.56
N PRO A 66 19.71 -25.76 5.30
CA PRO A 66 19.68 -26.32 3.95
C PRO A 66 18.29 -26.20 3.29
N VAL A 67 17.22 -26.42 4.06
CA VAL A 67 15.83 -26.31 3.57
C VAL A 67 15.52 -24.87 3.18
N VAL A 68 15.90 -23.90 4.02
CA VAL A 68 15.70 -22.47 3.70
C VAL A 68 16.51 -22.06 2.49
N ARG A 69 17.78 -22.49 2.37
CA ARG A 69 18.60 -22.18 1.19
C ARG A 69 17.99 -22.75 -0.08
N LEU A 70 17.50 -23.98 -0.04
CA LEU A 70 16.86 -24.63 -1.19
C LEU A 70 15.59 -23.88 -1.61
N GLU A 71 14.76 -23.45 -0.65
CA GLU A 71 13.58 -22.64 -0.94
C GLU A 71 13.94 -21.28 -1.56
N LEU A 72 14.96 -20.59 -1.02
CA LEU A 72 15.43 -19.31 -1.57
C LEU A 72 16.04 -19.47 -2.97
N GLN A 73 16.75 -20.57 -3.21
CA GLN A 73 17.31 -20.90 -4.52
C GLN A 73 16.19 -21.12 -5.53
N ALA A 74 15.16 -21.91 -5.18
CA ALA A 74 14.00 -22.15 -6.02
C ALA A 74 13.28 -20.85 -6.43
N LEU A 75 13.11 -19.90 -5.50
CA LEU A 75 12.57 -18.57 -5.79
C LEU A 75 13.45 -17.76 -6.75
N THR A 76 14.77 -17.84 -6.58
CA THR A 76 15.73 -17.08 -7.39
C THR A 76 15.84 -17.64 -8.81
N GLU A 77 15.81 -18.96 -8.96
CA GLU A 77 15.90 -19.65 -10.26
C GLU A 77 14.54 -19.72 -10.97
N GLY A 78 13.45 -19.46 -10.24
CA GLY A 78 12.09 -19.59 -10.77
C GLY A 78 11.67 -21.04 -10.97
N ASP A 79 12.15 -21.96 -10.11
CA ASP A 79 11.73 -23.36 -10.04
C ASP A 79 10.50 -23.53 -9.12
N GLU A 80 9.31 -23.59 -9.73
CA GLU A 80 8.03 -23.69 -9.01
C GLU A 80 7.89 -25.02 -8.27
N GLU A 81 8.31 -26.12 -8.90
CA GLU A 81 8.15 -27.47 -8.38
C GLU A 81 9.01 -27.63 -7.12
N LEU A 82 10.28 -27.23 -7.20
CA LEU A 82 11.19 -27.26 -6.05
C LEU A 82 10.67 -26.38 -4.91
N PHE A 83 10.15 -25.19 -5.22
CA PHE A 83 9.59 -24.27 -4.23
C PHE A 83 8.38 -24.86 -3.52
N LEU A 84 7.42 -25.42 -4.26
CA LEU A 84 6.20 -26.01 -3.72
C LEU A 84 6.49 -27.27 -2.89
N ASN A 85 7.50 -28.05 -3.26
CA ASN A 85 7.96 -29.21 -2.49
C ASN A 85 8.53 -28.86 -1.09
N GLN A 86 8.90 -27.60 -0.85
CA GLN A 86 9.32 -27.14 0.49
C GLN A 86 8.14 -26.69 1.36
N GLN A 87 6.92 -26.60 0.82
CA GLN A 87 5.76 -26.09 1.53
C GLN A 87 5.03 -27.21 2.27
N MET A 88 4.37 -26.87 3.38
CA MET A 88 3.54 -27.80 4.13
C MET A 88 2.22 -28.06 3.38
N GLU A 89 1.83 -29.32 3.24
CA GLU A 89 0.54 -29.71 2.64
C GLU A 89 -0.62 -29.56 3.63
N ILE A 90 -0.96 -28.33 4.01
CA ILE A 90 -2.07 -28.05 4.92
C ILE A 90 -3.04 -27.01 4.35
N SER A 91 -4.32 -27.39 4.28
CA SER A 91 -5.41 -26.50 3.86
C SER A 91 -5.09 -25.82 2.50
N SER A 92 -5.34 -24.52 2.37
CA SER A 92 -5.05 -23.73 1.17
C SER A 92 -3.63 -23.18 1.10
N TRP A 93 -2.72 -23.60 1.98
CA TRP A 93 -1.35 -23.09 2.02
C TRP A 93 -0.57 -23.29 0.71
N PRO A 94 -0.58 -24.48 0.07
CA PRO A 94 0.13 -24.67 -1.20
C PRO A 94 -0.38 -23.75 -2.32
N VAL A 95 -1.70 -23.52 -2.36
CA VAL A 95 -2.32 -22.61 -3.33
C VAL A 95 -1.84 -21.17 -3.11
N TYR A 96 -1.81 -20.73 -1.86
CA TYR A 96 -1.28 -19.41 -1.49
C TYR A 96 0.20 -19.26 -1.87
N GLN A 97 1.02 -20.27 -1.57
CA GLN A 97 2.44 -20.24 -1.90
C GLN A 97 2.68 -20.21 -3.41
N LYS A 98 1.90 -20.95 -4.20
CA LYS A 98 1.92 -20.87 -5.66
C LYS A 98 1.60 -19.46 -6.17
N GLN A 99 0.57 -18.81 -5.62
CA GLN A 99 0.24 -17.43 -5.98
C GLN A 99 1.37 -16.46 -5.63
N ARG A 100 1.96 -16.62 -4.45
CA ARG A 100 3.12 -15.82 -4.01
C ARG A 100 4.33 -16.02 -4.92
N PHE A 101 4.60 -17.25 -5.33
CA PHE A 101 5.68 -17.58 -6.26
C PHE A 101 5.48 -16.92 -7.63
N GLU A 102 4.28 -17.00 -8.19
CA GLU A 102 3.95 -16.36 -9.47
C GLU A 102 4.05 -14.83 -9.41
N LEU A 103 3.65 -14.22 -8.29
CA LEU A 103 3.85 -12.80 -8.05
C LEU A 103 5.34 -12.44 -8.08
N TYR A 104 6.21 -13.19 -7.39
CA TYR A 104 7.65 -12.96 -7.44
C TYR A 104 8.22 -13.07 -8.84
N ARG A 105 7.80 -14.08 -9.63
CA ARG A 105 8.22 -14.21 -11.03
C ARG A 105 7.76 -13.05 -11.90
N GLN A 106 6.53 -12.59 -11.70
CA GLN A 106 6.00 -11.45 -12.46
C GLN A 106 6.79 -10.18 -12.15
N MET A 107 7.09 -9.90 -10.89
CA MET A 107 7.93 -8.77 -10.51
C MET A 107 9.31 -8.86 -11.14
N HIS A 108 9.94 -10.04 -11.07
CA HIS A 108 11.24 -10.24 -11.66
C HIS A 108 11.21 -10.01 -13.18
N ARG A 109 10.18 -10.47 -13.90
CA ARG A 109 10.04 -10.27 -15.35
C ARG A 109 9.79 -8.82 -15.76
N LEU A 110 8.92 -8.11 -15.04
CA LEU A 110 8.43 -6.79 -15.45
C LEU A 110 9.43 -5.67 -15.22
N LEU A 111 10.41 -5.88 -14.34
CA LEU A 111 11.32 -4.81 -13.87
C LEU A 111 12.73 -4.90 -14.49
N LEU A 112 12.93 -5.81 -15.46
CA LEU A 112 14.24 -6.10 -16.06
C LEU A 112 14.89 -5.00 -16.93
N PRO A 113 14.23 -3.91 -17.37
CA PRO A 113 14.95 -2.79 -17.99
C PRO A 113 15.41 -1.72 -16.99
N SER A 114 14.83 -1.68 -15.79
CA SER A 114 15.08 -0.61 -14.80
C SER A 114 16.04 -1.13 -13.72
N ALA A 115 17.21 -0.51 -13.57
CA ALA A 115 18.32 -0.98 -12.71
C ALA A 115 18.02 -1.14 -11.19
N VAL A 116 16.78 -1.01 -10.76
CA VAL A 116 16.33 -1.18 -9.38
C VAL A 116 15.31 -2.31 -9.35
N VAL A 117 15.77 -3.54 -9.15
CA VAL A 117 14.86 -4.63 -8.77
C VAL A 117 14.38 -4.32 -7.35
N PRO A 118 13.10 -4.01 -7.11
CA PRO A 118 12.59 -3.56 -5.83
C PRO A 118 12.48 -4.71 -4.82
N TYR A 119 12.75 -5.96 -5.23
CA TYR A 119 12.66 -7.12 -4.36
C TYR A 119 13.53 -8.29 -4.84
N THR A 120 14.58 -8.61 -4.10
CA THR A 120 15.47 -9.75 -4.40
C THR A 120 15.91 -10.48 -3.13
N TYR A 121 15.87 -11.81 -3.13
CA TYR A 121 16.44 -12.61 -2.04
C TYR A 121 17.98 -12.65 -2.16
N THR A 122 18.70 -12.37 -1.08
CA THR A 122 20.19 -12.45 -1.11
C THR A 122 20.72 -13.86 -0.88
N GLY A 123 19.85 -14.80 -0.52
CA GLY A 123 20.23 -16.14 -0.06
C GLY A 123 20.82 -16.17 1.36
N ARG A 124 20.98 -15.03 2.01
CA ARG A 124 21.57 -14.94 3.36
C ARG A 124 20.52 -15.24 4.44
N ILE A 125 20.80 -16.24 5.27
CA ILE A 125 20.06 -16.53 6.49
C ILE A 125 20.67 -15.70 7.62
N LEU A 126 19.87 -14.82 8.22
CA LEU A 126 20.31 -13.93 9.29
C LEU A 126 20.27 -14.62 10.65
N LYS A 127 19.24 -15.44 10.89
CA LYS A 127 19.04 -16.11 12.17
C LYS A 127 18.06 -17.29 12.02
N VAL A 128 18.35 -18.38 12.70
CA VAL A 128 17.38 -19.46 12.96
C VAL A 128 17.14 -19.56 14.46
N TRP A 129 15.88 -19.72 14.86
CA TRP A 129 15.52 -19.99 16.26
C TRP A 129 14.26 -20.84 16.32
N GLY A 130 14.05 -21.58 17.41
CA GLY A 130 12.86 -22.42 17.51
C GLY A 130 12.89 -23.47 18.61
N THR A 131 12.00 -24.43 18.45
CA THR A 131 11.94 -25.71 19.17
C THR A 131 12.20 -26.85 18.18
N PRO A 132 12.36 -28.10 18.63
CA PRO A 132 12.49 -29.23 17.72
C PRO A 132 11.26 -29.48 16.82
N GLN A 133 10.09 -28.92 17.17
CA GLN A 133 8.84 -29.12 16.42
C GLN A 133 8.55 -27.97 15.44
N TYR A 134 8.91 -26.74 15.79
CA TYR A 134 8.68 -25.56 14.95
C TYR A 134 9.83 -24.57 15.11
N ALA A 135 10.17 -23.90 14.04
CA ALA A 135 11.28 -22.96 14.00
C ALA A 135 10.96 -21.77 13.10
N TRP A 136 11.75 -20.72 13.23
CA TRP A 136 11.70 -19.54 12.40
C TRP A 136 13.06 -19.32 11.78
N ALA A 137 13.04 -18.87 10.53
CA ALA A 137 14.24 -18.39 9.84
C ALA A 137 14.02 -16.95 9.41
N ALA A 138 14.91 -16.07 9.88
CA ALA A 138 15.06 -14.72 9.36
C ALA A 138 15.96 -14.78 8.13
N VAL A 139 15.42 -14.41 6.98
CA VAL A 139 16.16 -14.33 5.71
C VAL A 139 16.32 -12.88 5.29
N GLU A 140 17.44 -12.57 4.65
CA GLU A 140 17.67 -11.23 4.12
C GLU A 140 17.08 -11.08 2.73
N VAL A 141 16.33 -9.99 2.55
CA VAL A 141 15.73 -9.58 1.28
C VAL A 141 16.16 -8.16 0.98
N MET A 142 16.52 -7.86 -0.26
CA MET A 142 16.78 -6.50 -0.72
C MET A 142 15.48 -5.91 -1.22
N MET A 143 15.07 -4.79 -0.65
CA MET A 143 13.91 -4.02 -1.11
C MET A 143 14.31 -2.58 -1.35
N ASP A 144 14.04 -2.07 -2.54
CA ASP A 144 14.47 -0.73 -2.98
C ASP A 144 15.97 -0.48 -2.71
N GLY A 145 16.80 -1.51 -2.96
CA GLY A 145 18.24 -1.47 -2.69
C GLY A 145 18.65 -1.52 -1.21
N GLN A 146 17.71 -1.64 -0.28
CA GLN A 146 17.96 -1.69 1.16
C GLN A 146 17.72 -3.09 1.75
N PRO A 147 18.60 -3.58 2.65
CA PRO A 147 18.43 -4.89 3.27
C PRO A 147 17.32 -4.87 4.32
N HIS A 148 16.37 -5.79 4.13
CA HIS A 148 15.28 -6.11 5.02
C HIS A 148 15.41 -7.57 5.50
N GLN A 149 14.71 -7.89 6.57
CA GLN A 149 14.59 -9.19 7.17
C GLN A 149 13.16 -9.68 6.98
N GLU A 150 12.99 -10.83 6.34
CA GLU A 150 11.72 -11.55 6.27
C GLU A 150 11.78 -12.74 7.23
N VAL A 151 10.75 -12.95 8.05
CA VAL A 151 10.67 -14.10 8.95
C VAL A 151 9.76 -15.16 8.35
N ARG A 152 10.30 -16.37 8.17
CA ARG A 152 9.57 -17.55 7.70
C ARG A 152 9.40 -18.55 8.83
N HIS A 153 8.28 -19.25 8.84
CA HIS A 153 7.93 -20.23 9.87
C HIS A 153 8.00 -21.64 9.31
N TYR A 154 8.61 -22.56 10.04
CA TYR A 154 8.81 -23.93 9.61
C TYR A 154 8.30 -24.91 10.65
N TRP A 155 7.76 -26.02 10.16
CA TRP A 155 7.31 -27.13 10.98
C TRP A 155 8.15 -28.37 10.67
N ASN A 156 8.59 -29.06 11.72
CA ASN A 156 9.32 -30.31 11.57
C ASN A 156 8.33 -31.47 11.44
N THR A 157 8.27 -32.06 10.26
CA THR A 157 7.44 -33.23 9.95
C THR A 157 8.31 -34.50 9.96
N PRO A 158 7.72 -35.71 9.91
CA PRO A 158 8.51 -36.94 9.75
C PRO A 158 9.42 -36.95 8.51
N GLU A 159 9.09 -36.16 7.49
CA GLU A 159 9.86 -36.00 6.25
C GLU A 159 10.93 -34.90 6.33
N GLY A 160 10.97 -34.15 7.44
CA GLY A 160 11.86 -33.02 7.65
C GLY A 160 11.12 -31.68 7.78
N TRP A 161 11.88 -30.60 7.74
CA TRP A 161 11.35 -29.23 7.87
C TRP A 161 10.56 -28.82 6.62
N ARG A 162 9.37 -28.25 6.82
CA ARG A 162 8.52 -27.67 5.77
C ARG A 162 8.14 -26.23 6.14
N HIS A 163 8.10 -25.33 5.16
CA HIS A 163 7.58 -23.98 5.35
C HIS A 163 6.07 -24.07 5.60
N ALA A 164 5.64 -23.59 6.76
CA ALA A 164 4.30 -23.76 7.28
C ALA A 164 3.62 -22.40 7.52
N PRO A 165 2.28 -22.32 7.44
CA PRO A 165 1.56 -21.12 7.85
C PRO A 165 1.82 -20.80 9.33
N LEU A 166 1.71 -19.52 9.71
CA LEU A 166 1.74 -19.14 11.12
C LEU A 166 0.51 -19.70 11.84
N THR A 167 0.74 -20.26 13.03
CA THR A 167 -0.32 -20.70 13.94
C THR A 167 -0.42 -19.72 15.11
N ASP A 168 -1.58 -19.63 15.75
CA ASP A 168 -1.79 -18.79 16.95
C ASP A 168 -0.76 -19.11 18.05
N LYS A 169 -0.34 -20.39 18.18
CA LYS A 169 0.71 -20.79 19.13
C LYS A 169 2.09 -20.22 18.78
N ALA A 170 2.41 -20.12 17.49
CA ALA A 170 3.68 -19.57 17.04
C ALA A 170 3.77 -18.04 17.21
N LEU A 171 2.63 -17.35 17.31
CA LEU A 171 2.55 -15.90 17.47
C LEU A 171 2.72 -15.42 18.92
N GLY A 172 2.51 -16.32 19.88
CA GLY A 172 2.59 -16.04 21.31
C GLY A 172 1.30 -15.46 21.88
N GLU A 173 1.40 -14.71 22.98
CA GLU A 173 0.22 -14.12 23.63
C GLU A 173 -0.26 -12.86 22.92
N ARG A 174 -1.58 -12.60 22.94
CA ARG A 174 -2.12 -11.32 22.48
C ARG A 174 -1.83 -10.22 23.49
N ARG A 175 -1.39 -9.08 22.99
CA ARG A 175 -1.07 -7.88 23.75
C ARG A 175 -1.82 -6.68 23.19
N GLU A 176 -1.89 -5.64 24.00
CA GLU A 176 -2.55 -4.39 23.65
C GLU A 176 -1.66 -3.21 24.07
N ARG A 177 -1.63 -2.19 23.23
CA ARG A 177 -0.98 -0.91 23.49
C ARG A 177 -1.95 0.21 23.10
N VAL A 178 -2.05 1.23 23.93
CA VAL A 178 -2.91 2.39 23.69
C VAL A 178 -2.05 3.62 23.44
N VAL A 179 -2.37 4.38 22.40
CA VAL A 179 -1.66 5.58 21.92
C VAL A 179 -2.71 6.64 21.59
N GLY A 180 -2.91 7.61 22.50
CA GLY A 180 -3.99 8.58 22.35
C GLY A 180 -5.35 7.88 22.24
N SER A 181 -6.07 8.12 21.14
CA SER A 181 -7.35 7.46 20.81
C SER A 181 -7.20 6.10 20.11
N ILE A 182 -5.97 5.69 19.77
CA ILE A 182 -5.72 4.45 19.03
C ILE A 182 -5.37 3.31 19.98
N ARG A 183 -6.07 2.19 19.83
CA ARG A 183 -5.79 0.91 20.50
C ARG A 183 -5.16 -0.05 19.50
N LEU A 184 -3.89 -0.36 19.67
CA LEU A 184 -3.17 -1.36 18.88
C LEU A 184 -3.20 -2.72 19.58
N ARG A 185 -3.86 -3.70 18.98
CA ARG A 185 -3.87 -5.10 19.41
C ARG A 185 -2.95 -5.91 18.53
N TYR A 186 -2.07 -6.68 19.13
CA TYR A 186 -1.00 -7.36 18.42
C TYR A 186 -0.59 -8.65 19.12
N TRP A 187 0.20 -9.47 18.43
CA TRP A 187 0.75 -10.70 19.00
C TRP A 187 2.14 -10.47 19.58
N GLU A 188 2.57 -11.27 20.55
CA GLU A 188 3.88 -11.13 21.18
C GLU A 188 5.05 -11.04 20.16
N VAL A 189 5.00 -11.81 19.06
CA VAL A 189 6.01 -11.72 18.00
C VAL A 189 6.10 -10.32 17.36
N ASP A 190 5.00 -9.58 17.34
CA ASP A 190 4.89 -8.21 16.80
C ASP A 190 5.26 -7.12 17.81
N GLU A 191 5.68 -7.45 19.04
CA GLU A 191 5.95 -6.46 20.08
C GLU A 191 6.87 -5.32 19.63
N ARG A 192 7.93 -5.64 18.86
CA ARG A 192 8.86 -4.64 18.36
C ARG A 192 8.28 -3.81 17.20
N PRO A 193 7.75 -4.39 16.12
CA PRO A 193 7.03 -3.64 15.09
C PRO A 193 5.88 -2.78 15.64
N ALA A 194 5.09 -3.32 16.59
CA ALA A 194 3.97 -2.62 17.22
C ALA A 194 4.40 -1.37 17.99
N ARG A 195 5.60 -1.37 18.60
CA ARG A 195 6.19 -0.15 19.20
C ARG A 195 6.47 0.92 18.16
N TYR A 196 7.12 0.58 17.06
CA TYR A 196 7.39 1.55 15.99
C TYR A 196 6.10 2.09 15.37
N LEU A 197 5.11 1.22 15.14
CA LEU A 197 3.81 1.64 14.62
C LEU A 197 3.09 2.55 15.62
N ALA A 198 3.15 2.26 16.92
CA ALA A 198 2.60 3.14 17.94
C ALA A 198 3.21 4.55 17.90
N ASP A 199 4.54 4.65 17.79
CA ASP A 199 5.25 5.93 17.71
C ASP A 199 4.90 6.68 16.40
N ASP A 200 4.82 5.95 15.28
CA ASP A 200 4.40 6.49 13.99
C ASP A 200 2.96 7.02 14.06
N LEU A 201 2.02 6.24 14.59
CA LEU A 201 0.61 6.61 14.73
C LEU A 201 0.43 7.85 15.62
N GLN A 202 1.17 7.95 16.72
CA GLN A 202 1.16 9.13 17.57
C GLN A 202 1.59 10.37 16.79
N THR A 203 2.69 10.25 16.04
CA THR A 203 3.23 11.33 15.21
C THR A 203 2.22 11.74 14.13
N TRP A 204 1.59 10.77 13.46
CA TRP A 204 0.62 11.03 12.40
C TRP A 204 -0.62 11.75 12.92
N LEU A 205 -1.17 11.32 14.07
CA LEU A 205 -2.29 12.00 14.72
C LEU A 205 -1.92 13.45 15.05
N ALA A 206 -0.76 13.68 15.68
CA ALA A 206 -0.30 15.01 16.05
C ALA A 206 -0.09 15.93 14.84
N THR A 207 0.37 15.38 13.70
CA THR A 207 0.60 16.13 12.46
C THR A 207 -0.70 16.48 11.73
N LEU A 208 -1.65 15.53 11.66
CA LEU A 208 -2.83 15.66 10.81
C LEU A 208 -4.04 16.27 11.51
N MET A 209 -4.22 16.06 12.81
CA MET A 209 -5.42 16.56 13.51
C MET A 209 -5.55 18.10 13.49
N PRO A 210 -4.50 18.90 13.79
CA PRO A 210 -4.65 20.36 13.82
C PRO A 210 -5.11 20.99 12.49
N PRO A 211 -4.51 20.69 11.31
CA PRO A 211 -4.97 21.28 10.05
C PRO A 211 -6.33 20.77 9.60
N LEU A 212 -6.78 19.60 10.07
CA LEU A 212 -8.14 19.10 9.85
C LEU A 212 -9.17 19.73 10.80
N GLY A 213 -8.74 20.58 11.74
CA GLY A 213 -9.63 21.20 12.73
C GLY A 213 -10.15 20.22 13.79
N LEU A 214 -9.46 19.09 13.99
CA LEU A 214 -9.84 18.08 14.97
C LEU A 214 -9.12 18.33 16.31
N GLU A 215 -9.87 18.50 17.38
CA GLU A 215 -9.32 18.54 18.75
C GLU A 215 -9.21 17.13 19.35
N THR A 216 -10.16 16.27 19.02
CA THR A 216 -10.24 14.87 19.48
C THR A 216 -10.69 13.98 18.33
N THR A 217 -10.49 12.68 18.47
CA THR A 217 -10.94 11.67 17.51
C THR A 217 -11.68 10.56 18.24
N ALA A 218 -12.66 9.94 17.57
CA ALA A 218 -13.27 8.73 18.12
C ALA A 218 -12.20 7.62 18.24
N PRO A 219 -12.36 6.67 19.17
CA PRO A 219 -11.35 5.63 19.34
C PRO A 219 -11.25 4.71 18.11
N LEU A 220 -10.03 4.39 17.70
CA LEU A 220 -9.74 3.44 16.62
C LEU A 220 -8.99 2.23 17.16
N THR A 221 -9.50 1.03 16.89
CA THR A 221 -8.77 -0.21 17.19
C THR A 221 -8.04 -0.70 15.94
N ILE A 222 -6.72 -0.79 15.98
CA ILE A 222 -5.92 -1.45 14.95
C ILE A 222 -5.57 -2.85 15.43
N GLU A 223 -5.98 -3.89 14.70
CA GLU A 223 -5.74 -5.29 15.06
C GLU A 223 -4.73 -5.91 14.08
N LEU A 224 -3.53 -6.23 14.57
CA LEU A 224 -2.51 -6.98 13.83
C LEU A 224 -2.90 -8.46 13.84
N ARG A 225 -3.34 -9.00 12.70
CA ARG A 225 -3.76 -10.39 12.58
C ARG A 225 -2.81 -11.19 11.69
N PRO A 226 -2.56 -12.47 12.02
CA PRO A 226 -2.04 -13.39 11.03
C PRO A 226 -3.11 -13.55 9.95
N ASP A 227 -2.78 -13.16 8.74
CA ASP A 227 -3.51 -13.59 7.56
C ASP A 227 -2.52 -14.39 6.71
N PRO A 228 -2.34 -15.70 7.00
CA PRO A 228 -1.37 -16.51 6.27
C PRO A 228 -1.75 -16.65 4.79
N LEU A 229 -3.03 -16.48 4.46
CA LEU A 229 -3.49 -16.46 3.07
C LEU A 229 -3.39 -15.07 2.45
N GLY A 230 -3.05 -14.07 3.27
CA GLY A 230 -3.04 -12.66 2.93
C GLY A 230 -4.38 -12.13 2.44
N THR A 231 -5.47 -12.91 2.46
CA THR A 231 -6.74 -12.63 1.77
C THR A 231 -7.15 -11.16 1.77
N ARG A 232 -6.95 -10.43 2.87
CA ARG A 232 -7.09 -8.96 2.89
C ARG A 232 -6.00 -8.31 3.74
N ALA A 233 -5.13 -7.51 3.11
CA ALA A 233 -4.09 -6.77 3.83
C ALA A 233 -4.65 -5.77 4.85
N TYR A 234 -5.79 -5.18 4.51
CA TYR A 234 -6.49 -4.17 5.30
C TYR A 234 -7.99 -4.44 5.24
N THR A 235 -8.64 -4.55 6.40
CA THR A 235 -10.10 -4.72 6.48
C THR A 235 -10.68 -3.83 7.56
N TRP A 236 -11.62 -2.98 7.18
CA TRP A 236 -12.40 -2.17 8.11
C TRP A 236 -13.64 -2.93 8.59
N THR A 237 -14.01 -2.76 9.86
CA THR A 237 -15.37 -3.08 10.32
C THR A 237 -16.38 -2.13 9.69
N THR A 238 -17.66 -2.53 9.65
CA THR A 238 -18.74 -1.73 9.05
C THR A 238 -18.88 -0.34 9.68
N ASP A 239 -18.68 -0.24 10.98
CA ASP A 239 -18.70 1.02 11.75
C ASP A 239 -17.39 1.80 11.69
N ARG A 240 -16.36 1.26 11.02
CA ARG A 240 -15.00 1.79 10.92
C ARG A 240 -14.34 2.13 12.27
N SER A 241 -14.77 1.51 13.35
CA SER A 241 -14.10 1.62 14.66
C SER A 241 -12.89 0.70 14.77
N ARG A 242 -12.76 -0.27 13.85
CA ARG A 242 -11.66 -1.22 13.82
C ARG A 242 -11.09 -1.43 12.42
N LEU A 243 -9.76 -1.34 12.34
CA LEU A 243 -8.96 -1.69 11.18
C LEU A 243 -8.16 -2.96 11.50
N THR A 244 -8.40 -4.03 10.77
CA THR A 244 -7.56 -5.24 10.80
C THR A 244 -6.47 -5.11 9.74
N ILE A 245 -5.22 -5.33 10.12
CA ILE A 245 -4.09 -5.36 9.19
C ILE A 245 -3.25 -6.61 9.38
N VAL A 246 -2.52 -7.01 8.33
CA VAL A 246 -1.61 -8.15 8.42
C VAL A 246 -0.49 -7.85 9.41
N SER A 247 -0.18 -8.82 10.25
CA SER A 247 0.95 -8.81 11.19
C SER A 247 2.25 -8.37 10.48
N PRO A 248 2.91 -7.29 10.92
CA PRO A 248 4.15 -6.83 10.30
C PRO A 248 5.27 -7.88 10.32
N SER A 249 5.26 -8.79 11.30
CA SER A 249 6.26 -9.88 11.39
C SER A 249 6.14 -10.91 10.27
N LEU A 250 5.03 -10.93 9.54
CA LEU A 250 4.85 -11.71 8.31
C LEU A 250 5.38 -11.01 7.05
N LEU A 251 5.79 -9.76 7.18
CA LEU A 251 6.27 -8.93 6.09
C LEU A 251 7.75 -8.60 6.29
N PRO A 252 8.43 -8.13 5.24
CA PRO A 252 9.79 -7.65 5.38
C PRO A 252 9.89 -6.49 6.38
N LEU A 253 10.78 -6.64 7.36
CA LEU A 253 11.11 -5.63 8.36
C LEU A 253 12.50 -5.06 8.07
N GLN A 254 12.74 -3.80 8.36
CA GLN A 254 14.10 -3.28 8.44
C GLN A 254 14.90 -4.05 9.51
N ARG A 255 16.23 -4.08 9.44
CA ARG A 255 17.08 -4.77 10.43
C ARG A 255 16.85 -4.29 11.88
N ASN A 256 16.38 -3.06 12.06
CA ASN A 256 16.00 -2.50 13.36
C ASN A 256 14.60 -2.94 13.82
N GLY A 257 13.91 -3.84 13.11
CA GLY A 257 12.56 -4.32 13.40
C GLY A 257 11.44 -3.34 13.05
N ARG A 258 11.74 -2.19 12.41
CA ARG A 258 10.72 -1.28 11.90
C ARG A 258 10.07 -1.87 10.65
N PRO A 259 8.74 -1.79 10.48
CA PRO A 259 8.10 -2.19 9.23
C PRO A 259 8.66 -1.45 8.02
N ALA A 260 8.69 -2.13 6.86
CA ALA A 260 9.10 -1.52 5.60
C ALA A 260 8.28 -0.25 5.28
N ARG A 261 8.88 0.67 4.51
CA ARG A 261 8.25 1.97 4.18
C ARG A 261 6.88 1.79 3.53
N VAL A 262 6.75 0.87 2.58
CA VAL A 262 5.49 0.57 1.88
C VAL A 262 4.38 0.13 2.84
N TYR A 263 4.70 -0.69 3.84
CA TYR A 263 3.71 -1.06 4.86
C TYR A 263 3.24 0.14 5.68
N ARG A 264 4.18 1.00 6.10
CA ARG A 264 3.86 2.24 6.81
C ARG A 264 3.02 3.18 5.94
N GLN A 265 3.32 3.27 4.65
CA GLN A 265 2.56 4.08 3.68
C GLN A 265 1.11 3.62 3.58
N ALA A 266 0.88 2.33 3.38
CA ALA A 266 -0.47 1.79 3.27
C ALA A 266 -1.26 1.94 4.59
N LEU A 267 -0.62 1.73 5.75
CA LEU A 267 -1.28 2.02 7.03
C LEU A 267 -1.60 3.52 7.19
N ALA A 268 -0.66 4.41 6.86
CA ALA A 268 -0.85 5.85 6.94
C ALA A 268 -1.99 6.32 6.03
N TYR A 269 -2.11 5.76 4.82
CA TYR A 269 -3.23 6.03 3.90
C TYR A 269 -4.58 5.72 4.55
N HIS A 270 -4.71 4.55 5.18
CA HIS A 270 -5.93 4.15 5.86
C HIS A 270 -6.23 5.01 7.08
N VAL A 271 -5.22 5.36 7.89
CA VAL A 271 -5.38 6.22 9.06
C VAL A 271 -5.74 7.66 8.65
N ALA A 272 -5.10 8.20 7.62
CA ALA A 272 -5.40 9.52 7.07
C ALA A 272 -6.84 9.58 6.53
N GLY A 273 -7.25 8.59 5.71
CA GLY A 273 -8.62 8.50 5.23
C GLY A 273 -9.65 8.40 6.35
N TRP A 274 -9.36 7.65 7.41
CA TRP A 274 -10.20 7.58 8.60
C TRP A 274 -10.32 8.93 9.33
N LEU A 275 -9.21 9.63 9.56
CA LEU A 275 -9.20 10.97 10.17
C LEU A 275 -10.00 11.98 9.35
N ILE A 276 -9.79 12.00 8.03
CA ILE A 276 -10.50 12.89 7.11
C ILE A 276 -12.01 12.61 7.16
N ASN A 277 -12.43 11.34 7.14
CA ASN A 277 -13.84 10.99 7.27
C ASN A 277 -14.45 11.47 8.59
N GLN A 278 -13.72 11.38 9.70
CA GLN A 278 -14.18 11.94 10.98
C GLN A 278 -14.31 13.45 10.94
N ALA A 279 -13.35 14.14 10.32
CA ALA A 279 -13.37 15.60 10.22
C ALA A 279 -14.53 16.11 9.34
N ILE A 280 -14.86 15.39 8.26
CA ILE A 280 -16.05 15.69 7.43
C ILE A 280 -17.34 15.30 8.16
N GLY A 281 -17.31 14.25 9.00
CA GLY A 281 -18.48 13.71 9.69
C GLY A 281 -19.23 12.66 8.87
N ILE A 282 -18.52 11.83 8.11
CA ILE A 282 -19.06 10.75 7.26
C ILE A 282 -18.49 9.40 7.69
N ALA A 283 -19.21 8.31 7.41
CA ALA A 283 -18.72 6.96 7.67
C ALA A 283 -17.79 6.50 6.55
N SER A 284 -18.12 6.84 5.31
CA SER A 284 -17.42 6.42 4.09
C SER A 284 -17.27 7.56 3.10
N PRO A 285 -16.18 7.62 2.30
CA PRO A 285 -16.11 8.54 1.17
C PRO A 285 -17.27 8.35 0.18
N ARG A 286 -17.89 7.16 0.13
CA ARG A 286 -19.12 6.91 -0.66
C ARG A 286 -20.35 7.72 -0.21
N ASP A 287 -20.30 8.29 0.99
CA ASP A 287 -21.37 9.14 1.51
C ASP A 287 -21.25 10.58 1.00
N LEU A 288 -20.14 10.94 0.33
CA LEU A 288 -19.95 12.22 -0.32
C LEU A 288 -20.66 12.28 -1.67
N ALA A 289 -20.85 13.50 -2.18
CA ALA A 289 -21.23 13.68 -3.56
C ALA A 289 -20.12 13.16 -4.50
N PRO A 290 -20.46 12.51 -5.64
CA PRO A 290 -19.48 11.88 -6.52
C PRO A 290 -18.34 12.79 -6.98
N GLU A 291 -18.60 14.06 -7.30
CA GLU A 291 -17.56 15.01 -7.72
C GLU A 291 -16.58 15.36 -6.60
N VAL A 292 -17.03 15.29 -5.34
CA VAL A 292 -16.23 15.61 -4.15
C VAL A 292 -15.28 14.46 -3.79
N HIS A 293 -15.47 13.26 -4.37
CA HIS A 293 -14.57 12.11 -4.15
C HIS A 293 -13.12 12.40 -4.54
N GLY A 294 -12.90 13.18 -5.60
CA GLY A 294 -11.55 13.57 -6.02
C GLY A 294 -10.85 14.40 -4.96
N LEU A 295 -11.54 15.41 -4.41
CA LEU A 295 -11.00 16.23 -3.33
C LEU A 295 -10.72 15.42 -2.05
N TRP A 296 -11.52 14.40 -1.75
CA TRP A 296 -11.20 13.46 -0.68
C TRP A 296 -9.89 12.70 -0.94
N GLY A 297 -9.68 12.24 -2.18
CA GLY A 297 -8.43 11.60 -2.61
C GLY A 297 -7.23 12.53 -2.48
N ASP A 298 -7.36 13.76 -2.96
CA ASP A 298 -6.34 14.82 -2.89
C ASP A 298 -6.00 15.19 -1.43
N LEU A 299 -6.99 15.24 -0.53
CA LEU A 299 -6.78 15.40 0.91
C LEU A 299 -5.96 14.26 1.52
N VAL A 300 -6.22 13.01 1.13
CA VAL A 300 -5.42 11.86 1.60
C VAL A 300 -4.00 11.95 1.04
N ALA A 301 -3.82 12.29 -0.24
CA ALA A 301 -2.52 12.44 -0.85
C ALA A 301 -1.68 13.54 -0.18
N TRP A 302 -2.30 14.70 0.08
CA TRP A 302 -1.71 15.78 0.85
C TRP A 302 -1.33 15.34 2.27
N ALA A 303 -2.22 14.61 2.97
CA ALA A 303 -1.92 14.10 4.30
C ALA A 303 -0.69 13.18 4.28
N MET A 304 -0.56 12.30 3.29
CA MET A 304 0.61 11.44 3.11
C MET A 304 1.92 12.23 2.96
N ILE A 305 1.91 13.28 2.12
CA ILE A 305 3.08 14.17 1.95
C ILE A 305 3.46 14.84 3.27
N ARG A 306 2.48 15.30 4.07
CA ARG A 306 2.73 15.89 5.40
C ARG A 306 3.34 14.90 6.39
N LEU A 307 3.19 13.60 6.16
CA LEU A 307 3.79 12.53 6.97
C LEU A 307 5.18 12.10 6.47
N ASP A 308 5.76 12.78 5.46
CA ASP A 308 7.01 12.40 4.79
C ASP A 308 6.93 10.99 4.15
N LEU A 309 5.75 10.69 3.60
CA LEU A 309 5.44 9.43 2.95
C LEU A 309 5.00 9.72 1.51
N ASP A 310 5.49 8.93 0.56
CA ASP A 310 4.99 9.05 -0.81
C ASP A 310 3.53 8.61 -0.82
N PRO A 311 2.60 9.41 -1.37
CA PRO A 311 1.24 8.95 -1.57
C PRO A 311 1.27 7.72 -2.48
N PRO A 312 0.44 6.70 -2.22
CA PRO A 312 0.40 5.47 -3.03
C PRO A 312 0.21 5.77 -4.53
N LEU A 313 -0.46 6.89 -4.80
CA LEU A 313 -0.87 7.34 -6.11
C LEU A 313 -0.04 8.52 -6.65
N SER A 314 1.20 8.70 -6.15
CA SER A 314 2.06 9.85 -6.46
C SER A 314 1.97 10.26 -7.93
N THR A 315 1.20 11.31 -8.20
CA THR A 315 1.36 12.12 -9.39
C THR A 315 2.64 12.92 -9.18
N THR A 316 3.50 13.04 -10.19
CA THR A 316 4.61 14.02 -10.14
C THR A 316 4.09 15.45 -9.99
N GLN A 317 2.78 15.66 -10.13
CA GLN A 317 2.08 16.88 -9.81
C GLN A 317 1.76 16.96 -8.32
N GLU A 318 2.10 18.12 -7.77
CA GLU A 318 1.74 18.55 -6.42
C GLU A 318 0.20 18.55 -6.25
N PRO A 319 -0.34 17.95 -5.16
CA PRO A 319 -1.78 17.95 -4.89
C PRO A 319 -2.40 19.35 -4.94
N VAL A 320 -3.66 19.44 -5.37
CA VAL A 320 -4.39 20.72 -5.43
C VAL A 320 -4.42 21.38 -4.06
N LEU A 321 -4.57 20.59 -3.00
CA LEU A 321 -4.60 21.07 -1.63
C LEU A 321 -3.29 21.71 -1.18
N GLU A 322 -2.13 21.28 -1.69
CA GLU A 322 -0.87 21.94 -1.34
C GLU A 322 -0.81 23.35 -1.96
N GLN A 323 -1.38 23.54 -3.15
CA GLN A 323 -1.55 24.87 -3.75
C GLN A 323 -2.46 25.75 -2.89
N VAL A 324 -3.58 25.21 -2.42
CA VAL A 324 -4.51 25.90 -1.50
C VAL A 324 -3.81 26.28 -0.20
N VAL A 325 -3.04 25.37 0.40
CA VAL A 325 -2.29 25.64 1.64
C VAL A 325 -1.26 26.74 1.43
N ARG A 326 -0.55 26.76 0.30
CA ARG A 326 0.40 27.86 0.00
C ARG A 326 -0.30 29.22 -0.16
N GLN A 327 -1.47 29.24 -0.79
CA GLN A 327 -2.20 30.50 -1.05
C GLN A 327 -2.98 31.01 0.18
N HIS A 328 -3.56 30.11 0.96
CA HIS A 328 -4.54 30.44 2.00
C HIS A 328 -4.17 29.95 3.41
N GLY A 329 -3.01 29.30 3.56
CA GLY A 329 -2.51 28.74 4.82
C GLY A 329 -3.17 27.42 5.23
N LEU A 330 -2.60 26.75 6.24
CA LEU A 330 -3.08 25.46 6.74
C LEU A 330 -4.54 25.49 7.23
N GLY A 331 -5.02 26.63 7.73
CA GLY A 331 -6.41 26.80 8.17
C GLY A 331 -7.44 26.67 7.05
N ALA A 332 -7.04 26.74 5.78
CA ALA A 332 -7.92 26.50 4.64
C ALA A 332 -8.36 25.03 4.53
N VAL A 333 -7.53 24.09 5.00
CA VAL A 333 -7.82 22.65 4.96
C VAL A 333 -9.05 22.33 5.80
N ALA A 334 -9.11 22.81 7.04
CA ALA A 334 -10.27 22.64 7.92
C ALA A 334 -11.57 23.21 7.31
N ARG A 335 -11.49 24.38 6.63
CA ARG A 335 -12.65 24.98 5.95
C ARG A 335 -13.14 24.14 4.77
N LEU A 336 -12.22 23.60 3.95
CA LEU A 336 -12.56 22.68 2.87
C LEU A 336 -13.22 21.41 3.40
N VAL A 337 -12.61 20.77 4.40
CA VAL A 337 -13.14 19.57 5.03
C VAL A 337 -14.55 19.77 5.57
N TRP A 338 -14.82 20.91 6.21
CA TRP A 338 -16.16 21.24 6.68
C TRP A 338 -17.16 21.44 5.52
N ALA A 339 -16.76 22.15 4.47
CA ALA A 339 -17.59 22.41 3.30
C ALA A 339 -17.93 21.13 2.49
N MET A 340 -17.06 20.11 2.51
CA MET A 340 -17.30 18.83 1.83
C MET A 340 -18.52 18.07 2.35
N ARG A 341 -18.99 18.37 3.58
CA ARG A 341 -20.09 17.64 4.20
C ARG A 341 -21.42 17.79 3.46
N GLU A 342 -21.70 18.97 2.92
CA GLU A 342 -23.00 19.29 2.33
C GLU A 342 -22.92 19.61 0.83
N ALA A 343 -21.72 19.97 0.33
CA ALA A 343 -21.50 20.33 -1.05
C ALA A 343 -21.79 19.18 -2.03
N GLN A 344 -22.39 19.52 -3.17
CA GLN A 344 -22.66 18.56 -4.25
C GLN A 344 -21.58 18.54 -5.32
N THR A 345 -20.76 19.58 -5.39
CA THR A 345 -19.72 19.78 -6.42
C THR A 345 -18.43 20.29 -5.78
N VAL A 346 -17.29 20.11 -6.47
CA VAL A 346 -16.00 20.66 -6.02
C VAL A 346 -16.05 22.18 -5.93
N VAL A 347 -16.63 22.85 -6.94
CA VAL A 347 -16.79 24.32 -6.97
C VAL A 347 -17.57 24.81 -5.75
N GLU A 348 -18.63 24.10 -5.36
CA GLU A 348 -19.40 24.43 -4.17
C GLU A 348 -18.58 24.29 -2.89
N VAL A 349 -17.73 23.26 -2.76
CA VAL A 349 -16.82 23.12 -1.60
C VAL A 349 -15.93 24.36 -1.45
N PHE A 350 -15.26 24.79 -2.53
CA PHE A 350 -14.36 25.94 -2.49
C PHE A 350 -15.11 27.24 -2.14
N ARG A 351 -16.28 27.46 -2.75
CA ARG A 351 -17.15 28.60 -2.44
C ARG A 351 -17.58 28.63 -0.97
N GLN A 352 -18.06 27.50 -0.44
CA GLN A 352 -18.47 27.39 0.97
C GLN A 352 -17.29 27.55 1.94
N ALA A 353 -16.08 27.13 1.54
CA ALA A 353 -14.85 27.33 2.30
C ALA A 353 -14.28 28.76 2.21
N ASN A 354 -14.95 29.66 1.47
CA ASN A 354 -14.50 31.02 1.15
C ASN A 354 -13.09 31.03 0.52
N LEU A 355 -12.91 30.17 -0.49
CA LEU A 355 -11.70 30.04 -1.28
C LEU A 355 -12.01 30.34 -2.74
N SER A 356 -11.00 30.78 -3.48
CA SER A 356 -11.09 30.91 -4.94
C SER A 356 -11.32 29.53 -5.55
N GLU A 357 -12.12 29.46 -6.61
CA GLU A 357 -12.27 28.22 -7.37
C GLU A 357 -10.88 27.75 -7.88
N PRO A 358 -10.63 26.42 -7.89
CA PRO A 358 -9.40 25.90 -8.44
C PRO A 358 -9.29 26.27 -9.93
N GLU A 359 -8.08 26.61 -10.37
CA GLU A 359 -7.78 26.83 -11.78
C GLU A 359 -8.24 25.62 -12.63
N PRO A 360 -8.65 25.80 -13.90
CA PRO A 360 -9.24 24.73 -14.68
C PRO A 360 -8.44 23.41 -14.69
N PRO A 361 -7.10 23.40 -14.88
CA PRO A 361 -6.33 22.16 -14.79
C PRO A 361 -6.52 21.41 -13.46
N ALA A 362 -6.48 22.11 -12.33
CA ALA A 362 -6.67 21.52 -11.01
C ALA A 362 -8.10 21.01 -10.82
N LEU A 363 -9.11 21.76 -11.28
CA LEU A 363 -10.51 21.33 -11.23
C LEU A 363 -10.72 20.02 -12.01
N PHE A 364 -10.21 19.93 -13.24
CA PHE A 364 -10.35 18.73 -14.05
C PHE A 364 -9.54 17.56 -13.52
N THR A 365 -8.36 17.78 -12.92
CA THR A 365 -7.65 16.72 -12.17
C THR A 365 -8.54 16.11 -11.08
N LEU A 366 -9.19 16.94 -10.26
CA LEU A 366 -10.10 16.46 -9.21
C LEU A 366 -11.29 15.66 -9.77
N LEU A 367 -11.86 16.06 -10.93
CA LEU A 367 -12.95 15.31 -11.56
C LEU A 367 -12.50 13.96 -12.13
N LEU A 368 -11.29 13.90 -12.67
CA LEU A 368 -10.68 12.65 -13.12
C LEU A 368 -10.39 11.72 -11.93
N GLU A 369 -9.86 12.26 -10.83
CA GLU A 369 -9.68 11.49 -9.59
C GLU A 369 -11.01 10.99 -9.01
N ALA A 370 -12.06 11.81 -9.04
CA ALA A 370 -13.39 11.40 -8.64
C ALA A 370 -13.90 10.20 -9.44
N GLN A 371 -13.67 10.19 -10.76
CA GLN A 371 -13.99 9.07 -11.63
C GLN A 371 -13.18 7.80 -11.25
N GLN A 372 -11.87 7.95 -11.06
CA GLN A 372 -10.99 6.84 -10.66
C GLN A 372 -11.40 6.25 -9.31
N GLN A 373 -11.73 7.10 -8.34
CA GLN A 373 -12.22 6.69 -7.02
C GLN A 373 -13.55 5.93 -7.12
N ALA A 374 -14.48 6.38 -7.97
CA ALA A 374 -15.73 5.65 -8.20
C ALA A 374 -15.48 4.25 -8.80
N ILE A 375 -14.51 4.11 -9.72
CA ILE A 375 -14.09 2.82 -10.29
C ILE A 375 -13.44 1.94 -9.22
N ALA A 376 -12.46 2.47 -8.48
CA ALA A 376 -11.73 1.73 -7.44
C ALA A 376 -12.67 1.23 -6.33
N MET A 377 -13.69 2.02 -5.99
CA MET A 377 -14.71 1.63 -5.02
C MET A 377 -15.78 0.70 -5.59
N GLY A 378 -15.83 0.46 -6.90
CA GLY A 378 -16.95 -0.25 -7.53
C GLY A 378 -18.29 0.48 -7.41
N ASP A 379 -18.28 1.80 -7.20
CA ASP A 379 -19.48 2.62 -7.06
C ASP A 379 -20.01 3.08 -8.43
N ARG A 380 -20.81 2.19 -9.04
CA ARG A 380 -21.43 2.44 -10.34
C ARG A 380 -22.38 3.64 -10.33
N LYS A 381 -22.99 3.96 -9.18
CA LYS A 381 -23.92 5.09 -9.06
C LYS A 381 -23.12 6.40 -9.11
N ALA A 382 -22.04 6.49 -8.34
CA ALA A 382 -21.15 7.65 -8.36
C ALA A 382 -20.54 7.85 -9.76
N TYR A 383 -20.04 6.78 -10.38
CA TYR A 383 -19.47 6.86 -11.74
C TYR A 383 -20.49 7.39 -12.76
N ARG A 384 -21.73 6.88 -12.74
CA ARG A 384 -22.81 7.37 -13.63
C ARG A 384 -23.19 8.82 -13.38
N ALA A 385 -23.11 9.29 -12.14
CA ALA A 385 -23.44 10.67 -11.77
C ALA A 385 -22.40 11.68 -12.26
N LEU A 386 -21.20 11.23 -12.64
CA LEU A 386 -20.17 12.04 -13.30
C LEU A 386 -20.37 12.13 -14.82
N LEU A 387 -21.24 11.30 -15.39
CA LEU A 387 -21.54 11.33 -16.83
C LEU A 387 -22.63 12.35 -17.11
N ASP A 388 -22.46 13.06 -18.22
CA ASP A 388 -23.44 13.97 -18.77
C ASP A 388 -24.72 13.20 -19.17
N PRO A 389 -25.88 13.52 -18.58
CA PRO A 389 -27.13 12.84 -18.89
C PRO A 389 -27.62 13.09 -20.32
N GLU A 390 -27.19 14.16 -20.99
CA GLU A 390 -27.59 14.50 -22.36
C GLU A 390 -26.53 14.09 -23.40
N ALA A 391 -25.42 13.48 -22.97
CA ALA A 391 -24.45 12.91 -23.91
C ALA A 391 -25.05 11.77 -24.75
N ASP A 392 -24.41 11.48 -25.88
CA ASP A 392 -24.79 10.39 -26.77
C ASP A 392 -25.04 9.08 -26.01
N ALA A 393 -26.18 8.43 -26.29
CA ALA A 393 -26.64 7.27 -25.55
C ALA A 393 -25.71 6.05 -25.75
N THR A 394 -25.12 5.90 -26.93
CA THR A 394 -24.19 4.82 -27.26
C THR A 394 -22.89 5.00 -26.49
N TRP A 395 -22.34 6.21 -26.49
CA TRP A 395 -21.15 6.57 -25.71
C TRP A 395 -21.38 6.33 -24.20
N ARG A 396 -22.52 6.78 -23.66
CA ARG A 396 -22.86 6.54 -22.25
C ARG A 396 -22.97 5.05 -21.93
N ALA A 397 -23.61 4.27 -22.80
CA ALA A 397 -23.73 2.82 -22.63
C ALA A 397 -22.35 2.15 -22.63
N TYR A 398 -21.42 2.63 -23.46
CA TYR A 398 -20.04 2.19 -23.43
C TYR A 398 -19.31 2.55 -22.13
N GLN A 399 -19.38 3.79 -21.65
CA GLN A 399 -18.73 4.16 -20.39
C GLN A 399 -19.23 3.30 -19.21
N VAL A 400 -20.54 3.02 -19.21
CA VAL A 400 -21.16 2.19 -18.18
C VAL A 400 -20.81 0.70 -18.31
N SER A 401 -20.47 0.22 -19.51
CA SER A 401 -20.02 -1.16 -19.73
C SER A 401 -18.53 -1.30 -19.44
N SER A 402 -17.69 -0.33 -19.83
CA SER A 402 -16.25 -0.31 -19.52
C SER A 402 -16.01 -0.33 -18.01
N PHE A 403 -16.86 0.36 -17.23
CA PHE A 403 -16.86 0.28 -15.77
C PHE A 403 -16.98 -1.16 -15.24
N THR A 404 -17.75 -2.05 -15.89
CA THR A 404 -17.99 -3.41 -15.39
C THR A 404 -16.82 -4.38 -15.63
N TRP A 405 -15.95 -4.08 -16.59
CA TRP A 405 -14.78 -4.90 -16.90
C TRP A 405 -13.65 -4.70 -15.88
N THR A 406 -13.65 -3.59 -15.14
CA THR A 406 -12.53 -3.19 -14.28
C THR A 406 -12.52 -3.84 -12.89
N PRO A 407 -13.62 -4.00 -12.13
CA PRO A 407 -13.56 -4.42 -10.72
C PRO A 407 -13.39 -5.93 -10.49
N GLY A 408 -13.92 -6.77 -11.39
CA GLY A 408 -14.10 -8.21 -11.14
C GLY A 408 -12.82 -9.06 -11.05
N LEU A 409 -11.67 -8.50 -11.45
CA LEU A 409 -10.37 -9.19 -11.40
C LEU A 409 -9.49 -8.80 -10.21
N PHE A 410 -9.86 -7.79 -9.40
CA PHE A 410 -8.90 -7.14 -8.48
C PHE A 410 -9.34 -6.95 -7.03
N THR A 411 -10.62 -7.18 -6.68
CA THR A 411 -11.13 -6.92 -5.32
C THR A 411 -10.87 -8.03 -4.29
N ASP A 412 -10.32 -9.18 -4.68
CA ASP A 412 -10.26 -10.37 -3.80
C ASP A 412 -8.88 -11.07 -3.71
N VAL A 413 -7.77 -10.36 -3.91
CA VAL A 413 -6.44 -11.01 -3.97
C VAL A 413 -5.43 -10.45 -2.97
N THR A 414 -5.15 -11.31 -1.99
CA THR A 414 -4.03 -11.52 -1.03
C THR A 414 -3.02 -10.40 -0.67
N GLY A 415 -2.34 -10.55 0.47
CA GLY A 415 -1.75 -9.46 1.26
C GLY A 415 -0.34 -9.07 0.83
N LEU A 416 0.34 -9.95 0.11
CA LEU A 416 1.47 -9.57 -0.75
C LEU A 416 0.97 -8.88 -2.02
N ASN A 417 -0.20 -9.24 -2.54
CA ASN A 417 -0.80 -8.48 -3.63
C ASN A 417 -1.21 -7.07 -3.19
N ALA A 418 -1.62 -6.78 -1.95
CA ALA A 418 -1.80 -5.37 -1.54
C ALA A 418 -0.51 -4.52 -1.65
N TYR A 419 0.68 -5.13 -1.61
CA TYR A 419 1.96 -4.48 -1.91
C TYR A 419 2.12 -4.19 -3.42
N PHE A 420 1.43 -4.91 -4.32
CA PHE A 420 1.61 -4.85 -5.78
C PHE A 420 0.32 -4.70 -6.62
N ASN A 421 -0.86 -4.62 -6.01
CA ASN A 421 -2.17 -4.62 -6.68
C ASN A 421 -2.62 -3.20 -7.03
N GLU A 422 -1.97 -2.20 -6.42
CA GLU A 422 -1.68 -0.91 -7.05
C GLU A 422 -0.71 -1.05 -8.26
N ALA A 423 -0.68 -2.16 -8.97
CA ALA A 423 -0.08 -2.21 -10.31
C ALA A 423 -1.01 -2.98 -11.26
N SER A 424 -1.79 -3.93 -10.74
CA SER A 424 -2.81 -4.65 -11.49
C SER A 424 -4.13 -3.89 -11.66
N LEU A 425 -4.58 -3.06 -10.70
CA LEU A 425 -5.66 -2.08 -10.94
C LEU A 425 -5.30 -1.14 -12.11
N TYR A 426 -4.02 -0.91 -12.34
CA TYR A 426 -3.50 0.04 -13.33
C TYR A 426 -3.25 -0.55 -14.71
N ARG A 427 -3.28 -1.89 -14.86
CA ARG A 427 -3.13 -2.51 -16.19
C ARG A 427 -4.25 -2.20 -17.17
N TYR A 428 -5.44 -1.84 -16.67
CA TYR A 428 -6.65 -1.72 -17.50
C TYR A 428 -7.36 -0.37 -17.44
N ASN A 429 -6.95 0.54 -16.55
CA ASN A 429 -7.38 1.93 -16.60
C ASN A 429 -6.20 2.81 -17.05
N PRO A 430 -6.20 3.33 -18.29
CA PRO A 430 -5.08 4.11 -18.83
C PRO A 430 -4.83 5.43 -18.08
N LEU A 431 -5.75 5.87 -17.21
CA LEU A 431 -5.68 7.12 -16.45
C LEU A 431 -5.70 6.91 -14.94
N SER A 432 -5.04 5.87 -14.44
CA SER A 432 -4.94 5.60 -13.00
C SER A 432 -4.52 6.85 -12.19
N HIS A 433 -3.66 7.69 -12.77
CA HIS A 433 -3.22 8.96 -12.21
C HIS A 433 -3.08 10.02 -13.32
N PRO A 434 -4.11 10.84 -13.58
CA PRO A 434 -4.01 11.89 -14.58
C PRO A 434 -2.92 12.89 -14.16
N ARG A 435 -2.01 13.17 -15.08
CA ARG A 435 -0.93 14.14 -14.98
C ARG A 435 -0.93 15.00 -16.24
N GLY A 436 -0.19 16.10 -16.20
CA GLY A 436 0.00 16.93 -17.39
C GLY A 436 -1.30 17.48 -17.96
N VAL A 437 -2.29 17.72 -17.10
CA VAL A 437 -3.64 18.09 -17.53
C VAL A 437 -3.61 19.44 -18.25
N THR A 438 -3.74 19.42 -19.58
CA THR A 438 -3.98 20.64 -20.37
C THR A 438 -5.47 20.77 -20.62
N VAL A 439 -5.97 22.00 -20.50
CA VAL A 439 -7.40 22.28 -20.56
C VAL A 439 -7.65 23.38 -21.57
N THR A 440 -8.48 23.09 -22.56
CA THR A 440 -9.01 24.09 -23.50
C THR A 440 -10.48 24.30 -23.20
N LEU A 441 -10.86 25.53 -22.82
CA LEU A 441 -12.24 25.90 -22.54
C LEU A 441 -12.87 26.57 -23.77
N GLN A 442 -14.07 26.12 -24.15
CA GLN A 442 -14.88 26.72 -25.20
C GLN A 442 -16.34 26.84 -24.74
N GLY A 443 -16.68 27.96 -24.09
CA GLY A 443 -18.02 28.19 -23.57
C GLY A 443 -18.40 27.19 -22.47
N ASP A 444 -19.41 26.37 -22.72
CA ASP A 444 -19.87 25.29 -21.84
C ASP A 444 -19.12 23.97 -22.07
N ARG A 445 -18.05 23.95 -22.85
CA ARG A 445 -17.26 22.75 -23.15
C ARG A 445 -15.82 22.87 -22.69
N ALA A 446 -15.24 21.74 -22.31
CA ALA A 446 -13.82 21.62 -22.03
C ALA A 446 -13.25 20.38 -22.71
N TRP A 447 -12.05 20.54 -23.28
CA TRP A 447 -11.23 19.45 -23.79
C TRP A 447 -10.03 19.31 -22.88
N VAL A 448 -9.84 18.10 -22.37
CA VAL A 448 -8.88 17.81 -21.32
C VAL A 448 -7.94 16.74 -21.83
N GLU A 449 -6.69 17.11 -22.04
CA GLU A 449 -5.61 16.18 -22.35
C GLU A 449 -4.99 15.73 -21.03
N ALA A 450 -5.10 14.45 -20.72
CA ALA A 450 -4.55 13.88 -19.48
C ALA A 450 -3.53 12.79 -19.81
N GLU A 451 -2.36 12.87 -19.18
CA GLU A 451 -1.34 11.83 -19.23
C GLU A 451 -1.57 10.83 -18.10
N GLY A 452 -1.60 9.54 -18.40
CA GLY A 452 -1.63 8.47 -17.39
C GLY A 452 -0.44 7.53 -17.53
N MET A 453 -0.04 6.92 -16.42
CA MET A 453 1.00 5.89 -16.40
C MET A 453 0.48 4.63 -15.69
N PRO A 454 0.50 3.49 -16.39
CA PRO A 454 0.79 2.26 -15.69
C PRO A 454 2.12 1.62 -16.11
N LEU A 455 2.57 1.84 -17.36
CA LEU A 455 3.80 1.25 -17.92
C LEU A 455 4.48 2.12 -19.00
N ALA A 456 3.74 3.05 -19.62
CA ALA A 456 4.22 4.07 -20.54
C ALA A 456 3.33 5.30 -20.40
N THR A 457 3.87 6.51 -20.60
CA THR A 457 3.08 7.73 -20.65
C THR A 457 2.07 7.62 -21.79
N ARG A 458 0.78 7.58 -21.45
CA ARG A 458 -0.31 7.61 -22.41
C ARG A 458 -1.07 8.91 -22.26
N THR A 459 -1.20 9.63 -23.35
CA THR A 459 -2.06 10.81 -23.42
C THR A 459 -3.46 10.38 -23.82
N GLN A 460 -4.47 10.84 -23.08
CA GLN A 460 -5.87 10.64 -23.39
C GLN A 460 -6.60 11.98 -23.48
N MET A 461 -7.36 12.15 -24.55
CA MET A 461 -8.28 13.27 -24.70
C MET A 461 -9.63 12.93 -24.07
N LEU A 462 -10.13 13.83 -23.23
CA LEU A 462 -11.37 13.70 -22.48
C LEU A 462 -12.22 14.95 -22.72
N PHE A 463 -13.53 14.77 -22.71
CA PHE A 463 -14.48 15.81 -23.06
C PHE A 463 -15.42 16.03 -21.90
N PHE A 464 -15.62 17.30 -21.55
CA PHE A 464 -16.53 17.71 -20.51
C PHE A 464 -17.50 18.76 -21.02
N ARG A 465 -18.72 18.73 -20.49
CA ARG A 465 -19.72 19.77 -20.69
C ARG A 465 -20.18 20.31 -19.35
N ARG A 466 -20.37 21.62 -19.29
CA ARG A 466 -20.94 22.32 -18.15
C ARG A 466 -22.46 22.20 -18.17
N VAL A 467 -23.02 21.54 -17.16
CA VAL A 467 -24.46 21.36 -16.98
C VAL A 467 -24.85 22.05 -15.66
N GLY A 468 -25.32 23.30 -15.75
CA GLY A 468 -25.47 24.16 -14.58
C GLY A 468 -24.12 24.51 -13.97
N ASP A 469 -23.93 24.18 -12.69
CA ASP A 469 -22.68 24.42 -11.95
C ASP A 469 -21.75 23.19 -11.92
N ARG A 470 -22.03 22.19 -12.76
CA ARG A 470 -21.30 20.91 -12.79
C ARG A 470 -20.56 20.75 -14.11
N TRP A 471 -19.36 20.19 -14.04
CA TRP A 471 -18.64 19.70 -15.22
C TRP A 471 -18.76 18.19 -15.28
N LEU A 472 -19.37 17.68 -16.34
CA LEU A 472 -19.67 16.25 -16.50
C LEU A 472 -18.95 15.70 -17.72
N PHE A 473 -18.50 14.44 -17.64
CA PHE A 473 -17.93 13.74 -18.78
C PHE A 473 -18.97 13.58 -19.87
N THR A 474 -18.66 14.00 -21.08
CA THR A 474 -19.58 13.94 -22.22
C THR A 474 -18.97 13.21 -23.40
N SER A 475 -19.78 12.95 -24.43
CA SER A 475 -19.33 12.34 -25.67
C SER A 475 -18.29 13.23 -26.39
N PRO A 476 -17.37 12.65 -27.18
CA PRO A 476 -16.38 13.42 -27.92
C PRO A 476 -16.98 14.55 -28.73
N ASP A 477 -16.29 15.70 -28.71
CA ASP A 477 -16.71 16.88 -29.44
C ASP A 477 -16.20 16.83 -30.89
N PRO A 478 -17.08 16.76 -31.92
CA PRO A 478 -16.64 16.77 -33.30
C PRO A 478 -15.85 18.04 -33.67
N THR A 479 -16.07 19.17 -32.99
CA THR A 479 -15.34 20.40 -33.29
C THR A 479 -13.88 20.36 -32.83
N TYR A 480 -13.56 19.55 -31.81
CA TYR A 480 -12.17 19.33 -31.38
C TYR A 480 -11.38 18.59 -32.46
N LEU A 481 -11.99 17.57 -33.07
CA LEU A 481 -11.34 16.71 -34.05
C LEU A 481 -10.94 17.47 -35.33
N GLY A 482 -11.60 18.60 -35.61
CA GLY A 482 -11.37 19.39 -36.82
C GLY A 482 -11.84 18.68 -38.09
N GLY A 483 -11.33 19.12 -39.25
CA GLY A 483 -11.73 18.55 -40.54
C GLY A 483 -11.16 17.15 -40.77
N LEU A 484 -11.89 16.31 -41.53
CA LEU A 484 -11.32 15.07 -42.07
C LEU A 484 -10.18 15.41 -43.05
N ARG A 485 -9.04 14.76 -42.85
CA ARG A 485 -7.84 14.83 -43.69
C ARG A 485 -7.56 13.48 -44.34
N GLU A 486 -6.85 13.50 -45.46
CA GLU A 486 -6.38 12.30 -46.15
C GLU A 486 -4.84 12.33 -46.27
N ALA A 487 -4.18 11.24 -45.88
CA ALA A 487 -2.79 10.97 -46.23
C ALA A 487 -2.75 9.81 -47.23
N LYS A 488 -2.06 10.02 -48.36
CA LYS A 488 -1.99 9.04 -49.46
C LYS A 488 -0.56 8.52 -49.61
N ALA A 489 -0.44 7.20 -49.67
CA ALA A 489 0.76 6.45 -50.01
C ALA A 489 0.41 5.43 -51.12
N PRO A 490 1.39 4.80 -51.81
CA PRO A 490 1.12 3.93 -52.97
C PRO A 490 0.02 2.88 -52.76
N TYR A 491 -0.03 2.26 -51.57
CA TYR A 491 -1.00 1.20 -51.26
C TYR A 491 -1.99 1.55 -50.14
N ILE A 492 -1.84 2.71 -49.50
CA ILE A 492 -2.62 3.10 -48.31
C ILE A 492 -3.20 4.50 -48.48
N VAL A 493 -4.50 4.65 -48.29
CA VAL A 493 -5.16 5.95 -48.07
C VAL A 493 -5.65 5.97 -46.63
N LEU A 494 -5.05 6.83 -45.82
CA LEU A 494 -5.45 7.02 -44.42
C LEU A 494 -6.36 8.23 -44.32
N ARG A 495 -7.59 8.04 -43.85
CA ARG A 495 -8.53 9.11 -43.49
C ARG A 495 -8.49 9.30 -41.98
N TYR A 496 -8.19 10.50 -41.53
CA TYR A 496 -8.04 10.82 -40.11
C TYR A 496 -8.55 12.22 -39.81
N TYR A 497 -8.74 12.55 -38.54
CA TYR A 497 -9.16 13.88 -38.11
C TYR A 497 -7.95 14.80 -37.95
N GLU A 498 -8.13 16.10 -38.21
CA GLU A 498 -7.05 17.10 -38.10
C GLU A 498 -6.33 17.08 -36.75
N ALA A 499 -7.04 16.84 -35.65
CA ALA A 499 -6.44 16.69 -34.32
C ALA A 499 -5.45 15.51 -34.21
N ASP A 500 -5.61 14.47 -35.06
CA ASP A 500 -4.72 13.30 -35.07
C ASP A 500 -3.54 13.46 -36.04
N ALA A 501 -3.39 14.61 -36.70
CA ALA A 501 -2.42 14.79 -37.77
C ALA A 501 -0.99 14.42 -37.35
N ASP A 502 -0.54 14.85 -36.16
CA ASP A 502 0.82 14.60 -35.69
C ASP A 502 1.14 13.11 -35.49
N VAL A 503 0.14 12.30 -35.18
CA VAL A 503 0.29 10.84 -35.00
C VAL A 503 0.10 10.10 -36.33
N MET A 504 -0.73 10.63 -37.23
CA MET A 504 -1.11 9.98 -38.49
C MET A 504 -0.17 10.33 -39.65
N VAL A 505 0.51 11.47 -39.59
CA VAL A 505 1.53 11.86 -40.55
C VAL A 505 2.68 10.86 -40.50
N GLY A 506 2.98 10.25 -41.65
CA GLY A 506 3.99 9.20 -41.77
C GLY A 506 3.46 7.78 -41.57
N LEU A 507 2.34 7.59 -40.87
CA LEU A 507 1.74 6.26 -40.66
C LEU A 507 1.32 5.63 -41.99
N ALA A 508 0.70 6.40 -42.90
CA ALA A 508 0.31 5.90 -44.22
C ALA A 508 1.52 5.37 -45.03
N ALA A 509 2.66 6.08 -44.96
CA ALA A 509 3.89 5.67 -45.62
C ALA A 509 4.45 4.40 -44.96
N HIS A 510 4.50 4.35 -43.62
CA HIS A 510 4.96 3.20 -42.87
C HIS A 510 4.13 1.93 -43.16
N LEU A 511 2.80 2.05 -43.15
CA LEU A 511 1.89 0.96 -43.51
C LEU A 511 2.08 0.51 -44.95
N SER A 512 2.31 1.45 -45.88
CA SER A 512 2.58 1.12 -47.28
C SER A 512 3.88 0.33 -47.44
N THR A 513 4.94 0.70 -46.72
CA THR A 513 6.21 -0.04 -46.69
C THR A 513 6.04 -1.42 -46.05
N ALA A 514 5.32 -1.50 -44.93
CA ALA A 514 5.06 -2.78 -44.25
C ALA A 514 4.24 -3.74 -45.14
N LEU A 515 3.25 -3.23 -45.87
CA LEU A 515 2.45 -4.03 -46.81
C LEU A 515 3.28 -4.52 -47.99
N GLN A 516 4.17 -3.67 -48.52
CA GLN A 516 5.11 -4.08 -49.56
C GLN A 516 6.06 -5.17 -49.06
N GLN A 517 6.66 -5.00 -47.88
CA GLN A 517 7.54 -6.00 -47.28
C GLN A 517 6.82 -7.33 -47.09
N ALA A 518 5.60 -7.30 -46.54
CA ALA A 518 4.79 -8.52 -46.39
C ALA A 518 4.52 -9.19 -47.74
N THR A 519 4.24 -8.41 -48.78
CA THR A 519 4.02 -8.93 -50.15
C THR A 519 5.25 -9.66 -50.66
N GLU A 520 6.44 -9.10 -50.46
CA GLU A 520 7.72 -9.70 -50.83
C GLU A 520 8.00 -10.98 -50.02
N ASP A 521 7.83 -10.92 -48.70
CA ASP A 521 8.07 -12.04 -47.78
C ASP A 521 7.18 -13.25 -48.07
N PHE A 522 5.94 -13.01 -48.52
CA PHE A 522 4.97 -14.06 -48.88
C PHE A 522 5.00 -14.44 -50.38
N GLY A 523 5.90 -13.86 -51.18
CA GLY A 523 6.01 -14.15 -52.61
C GLY A 523 4.77 -13.76 -53.42
N LEU A 524 4.03 -12.76 -52.94
CA LEU A 524 2.85 -12.22 -53.61
C LEU A 524 3.27 -11.28 -54.75
N SER A 525 2.48 -11.22 -55.82
CA SER A 525 2.74 -10.26 -56.91
C SER A 525 2.45 -8.84 -56.45
N SER A 526 3.33 -7.89 -56.76
CA SER A 526 3.10 -6.46 -56.51
C SER A 526 1.88 -5.90 -57.27
N THR A 527 1.48 -6.54 -58.36
CA THR A 527 0.24 -6.22 -59.10
C THR A 527 -1.04 -6.69 -58.38
N ALA A 528 -0.93 -7.52 -57.34
CA ALA A 528 -2.05 -7.94 -56.51
C ALA A 528 -2.39 -6.92 -55.42
N LEU A 529 -1.52 -5.93 -55.17
CA LEU A 529 -1.76 -4.88 -54.20
C LEU A 529 -2.77 -3.88 -54.73
N THR A 530 -3.95 -3.85 -54.11
CA THR A 530 -4.96 -2.82 -54.31
C THR A 530 -4.82 -1.76 -53.22
N THR A 531 -5.19 -0.52 -53.53
CA THR A 531 -5.18 0.56 -52.53
C THR A 531 -6.18 0.25 -51.41
N VAL A 532 -5.68 0.16 -50.18
CA VAL A 532 -6.50 -0.03 -48.99
C VAL A 532 -6.81 1.34 -48.38
N THR A 533 -8.09 1.65 -48.22
CA THR A 533 -8.51 2.84 -47.47
C THR A 533 -8.74 2.48 -46.01
N ILE A 534 -8.00 3.12 -45.12
CA ILE A 534 -8.11 2.95 -43.67
C ILE A 534 -8.74 4.22 -43.12
N GLY A 535 -9.92 4.11 -42.53
CA GLY A 535 -10.56 5.19 -41.80
C GLY A 535 -10.22 5.10 -40.31
N VAL A 536 -9.61 6.15 -39.76
CA VAL A 536 -9.55 6.34 -38.32
C VAL A 536 -10.94 6.79 -37.89
N GLN A 537 -11.66 5.87 -37.27
CA GLN A 537 -12.95 6.16 -36.68
C GLN A 537 -12.77 6.41 -35.20
N THR A 538 -13.49 7.40 -34.68
CA THR A 538 -13.75 7.42 -33.24
C THR A 538 -14.50 6.14 -32.91
N THR A 539 -14.13 5.46 -31.83
CA THR A 539 -14.65 4.14 -31.44
C THR A 539 -16.17 4.08 -31.20
N TRP A 540 -16.88 5.19 -31.39
CA TRP A 540 -18.29 5.41 -31.09
C TRP A 540 -19.17 5.61 -32.32
N GLY A 541 -18.58 5.79 -33.51
CA GLY A 541 -19.31 6.01 -34.76
C GLY A 541 -19.54 4.71 -35.53
N TRP A 542 -20.45 3.86 -35.07
CA TRP A 542 -21.06 2.84 -35.94
C TRP A 542 -22.37 3.41 -36.48
N SER A 543 -22.31 3.96 -37.69
CA SER A 543 -23.49 4.15 -38.55
C SER A 543 -23.20 3.59 -39.92
#